data_AF-A0A811S8U9-F1
#
_entry.id   AF-A0A811S8U9-F1
#
_cell.length_a   1.000
_cell.length_b   1.000
_cell.length_c   1.000
_cell.angle_alpha   90.00
_cell.angle_beta   90.00
_cell.angle_gamma   90.00
#
_symmetry.space_group_name_H-M   'P 1'
#
loop_
_entity.id
_entity.type
_entity.pdbx_description
1 polymer ?
#
loop_
_entity_poly.entity_id
_entity_poly.type
_entity_poly.pdbx_seq_one_letter_code
_entity_poly.pdbx_strand_id
1 'polypeptide(L)'
;MKAQVHTTQRQLMRDPEVLLPLEEAAASAKSINGNGACRPGKPLGFPEQAVAAKMVVAVDVDEVLGSFLAALNKFIADRYSWNHSVSEYHVYEFFKIWNCSRERANFLVHEFFTTHYFQDGIHPIPGARDALQTLSSFCSLSVVTSRQDVIKNHTLEWIEKYYPGLFEQIHFGNHFALEGQSRPKSEICRSFGAQVLIDDNPRYALECANDGMRVLLFDYDNSYPWCKTGVDESHPLVTKVHNWEEVEEKLLSWVVPES
;
A
#
# COMPACT_ATOMS: atom_id res chain seq x y z
N MET A 1 38.96 46.48 12.08
CA MET A 1 39.89 46.00 11.03
C MET A 1 39.05 45.48 9.87
N LYS A 2 39.22 46.05 8.67
CA LYS A 2 38.58 45.61 7.42
C LYS A 2 39.60 44.78 6.61
N ALA A 3 39.17 43.68 6.01
CA ALA A 3 39.79 43.06 4.82
C ALA A 3 38.75 42.07 4.24
N GLN A 4 37.97 42.43 3.21
CA GLN A 4 38.24 42.34 1.76
C GLN A 4 38.43 40.92 1.18
N VAL A 5 37.31 40.45 0.61
CA VAL A 5 37.06 39.64 -0.60
C VAL A 5 38.27 39.29 -1.49
N HIS A 6 38.32 38.03 -1.93
CA HIS A 6 38.80 37.67 -3.26
C HIS A 6 37.91 36.59 -3.91
N THR A 7 37.36 36.96 -5.06
CA THR A 7 36.58 36.16 -6.00
C THR A 7 37.52 35.42 -6.96
N THR A 8 37.21 34.18 -7.33
CA THR A 8 37.80 33.56 -8.53
C THR A 8 36.70 32.95 -9.38
N GLN A 9 36.48 33.59 -10.53
CA GLN A 9 35.63 33.18 -11.63
C GLN A 9 36.51 32.41 -12.63
N ARG A 10 36.07 31.25 -13.13
CA ARG A 10 36.67 30.63 -14.33
C ARG A 10 35.57 30.15 -15.29
N GLN A 11 35.63 30.73 -16.48
CA GLN A 11 34.82 30.52 -17.69
C GLN A 11 35.04 29.11 -18.28
N LEU A 12 33.96 28.42 -18.67
CA LEU A 12 33.51 28.12 -20.04
C LEU A 12 34.55 27.48 -20.98
N MET A 13 34.25 26.26 -21.45
CA MET A 13 34.39 25.86 -22.85
C MET A 13 33.26 24.88 -23.25
N ARG A 14 32.69 25.15 -24.43
CA ARG A 14 31.76 24.34 -25.22
C ARG A 14 32.55 23.26 -25.97
N ASP A 15 31.95 22.11 -26.27
CA ASP A 15 31.49 21.79 -27.63
C ASP A 15 30.62 20.52 -27.67
N PRO A 16 29.82 20.33 -28.76
CA PRO A 16 28.62 19.50 -28.78
C PRO A 16 28.74 18.25 -29.69
N GLU A 17 27.59 17.58 -29.84
CA GLU A 17 27.24 16.57 -30.86
C GLU A 17 27.50 15.10 -30.52
N VAL A 18 26.43 14.30 -30.42
CA VAL A 18 26.12 13.24 -31.40
C VAL A 18 24.59 13.08 -31.44
N LEU A 19 24.01 13.54 -32.56
CA LEU A 19 22.69 13.18 -33.06
C LEU A 19 22.88 11.92 -33.93
N LEU A 20 22.06 10.88 -33.77
CA LEU A 20 21.90 9.84 -34.79
C LEU A 20 20.42 9.62 -35.09
N PRO A 21 20.01 9.55 -36.38
CA PRO A 21 18.61 9.60 -36.78
C PRO A 21 17.98 8.21 -36.94
N LEU A 22 16.65 8.21 -36.85
CA LEU A 22 15.74 7.22 -37.39
C LEU A 22 15.93 7.07 -38.90
N GLU A 23 15.93 5.83 -39.41
CA GLU A 23 15.52 5.52 -40.78
C GLU A 23 14.52 4.36 -40.80
N GLU A 24 13.28 4.68 -41.14
CA GLU A 24 12.35 3.78 -41.81
C GLU A 24 12.85 3.53 -43.24
N ALA A 25 12.87 2.28 -43.67
CA ALA A 25 12.94 1.93 -45.08
C ALA A 25 11.82 0.94 -45.41
N ALA A 26 10.71 1.50 -45.90
CA ALA A 26 9.73 0.77 -46.69
C ALA A 26 10.25 0.65 -48.13
N ALA A 27 10.32 -0.57 -48.67
CA ALA A 27 10.43 -0.79 -50.10
C ALA A 27 9.70 -2.07 -50.53
N SER A 28 8.74 -1.85 -51.42
CA SER A 28 7.89 -2.82 -52.11
C SER A 28 8.65 -3.54 -53.22
N ALA A 29 8.46 -4.86 -53.37
CA ALA A 29 8.56 -5.53 -54.67
C ALA A 29 7.86 -6.92 -54.71
N LYS A 30 6.73 -6.92 -55.42
CA LYS A 30 6.28 -7.88 -56.46
C LYS A 30 6.21 -9.39 -56.17
N SER A 31 4.96 -9.85 -56.31
CA SER A 31 4.44 -11.18 -56.61
C SER A 31 5.26 -12.01 -57.62
N ILE A 32 5.50 -13.28 -57.27
CA ILE A 32 5.56 -14.41 -58.22
C ILE A 32 4.78 -15.59 -57.63
N ASN A 33 3.92 -16.15 -58.46
CA ASN A 33 3.03 -17.27 -58.23
C ASN A 33 3.80 -18.60 -58.32
N GLY A 34 3.65 -19.50 -57.35
CA GLY A 34 4.30 -20.81 -57.34
C GLY A 34 3.54 -21.82 -56.48
N ASN A 35 2.72 -22.65 -57.13
CA ASN A 35 2.06 -23.80 -56.53
C ASN A 35 3.08 -24.80 -55.99
N GLY A 36 3.08 -25.03 -54.68
CA GLY A 36 3.81 -26.11 -54.01
C GLY A 36 3.09 -26.49 -52.72
N ALA A 37 2.41 -27.63 -52.73
CA ALA A 37 1.69 -28.16 -51.58
C ALA A 37 2.68 -28.64 -50.50
N CYS A 38 2.81 -27.87 -49.41
CA CYS A 38 3.36 -28.35 -48.15
C CYS A 38 2.35 -28.06 -47.05
N ARG A 39 1.84 -29.12 -46.41
CA ARG A 39 0.92 -29.04 -45.29
C ARG A 39 1.60 -28.30 -44.13
N PRO A 40 1.01 -27.25 -43.55
CA PRO A 40 1.50 -26.70 -42.31
C PRO A 40 1.27 -27.73 -41.21
N GLY A 41 2.35 -28.27 -40.63
CA GLY A 41 2.27 -28.99 -39.37
C GLY A 41 1.64 -28.06 -38.35
N LYS A 42 0.60 -28.54 -37.64
CA LYS A 42 0.07 -27.84 -36.47
C LYS A 42 1.25 -27.58 -35.52
N PRO A 43 1.45 -26.35 -35.01
CA PRO A 43 2.28 -26.18 -33.85
C PRO A 43 1.68 -27.08 -32.76
N LEU A 44 2.50 -27.96 -32.19
CA LEU A 44 2.17 -28.61 -30.93
C LEU A 44 2.18 -27.50 -29.89
N GLY A 45 1.06 -26.77 -29.80
CA GLY A 45 0.79 -25.88 -28.68
C GLY A 45 0.72 -26.76 -27.45
N PHE A 46 1.79 -26.73 -26.66
CA PHE A 46 1.66 -27.12 -25.26
C PHE A 46 0.50 -26.29 -24.70
N PRO A 47 -0.50 -26.91 -24.06
CA PRO A 47 -1.51 -26.13 -23.39
C PRO A 47 -0.76 -25.25 -22.39
N GLU A 48 -0.80 -23.94 -22.62
CA GLU A 48 -0.47 -22.95 -21.62
C GLU A 48 -1.33 -23.34 -20.43
N GLN A 49 -0.71 -23.96 -19.42
CA GLN A 49 -1.40 -24.27 -18.19
C GLN A 49 -1.93 -22.94 -17.70
N ALA A 50 -3.25 -22.75 -17.78
CA ALA A 50 -3.92 -21.60 -17.26
C ALA A 50 -3.42 -21.46 -15.81
N VAL A 51 -2.55 -20.48 -15.58
CA VAL A 51 -2.04 -20.20 -14.25
C VAL A 51 -3.29 -19.98 -13.42
N ALA A 52 -3.53 -20.84 -12.43
CA ALA A 52 -4.69 -20.72 -11.57
C ALA A 52 -4.72 -19.27 -11.05
N ALA A 53 -5.84 -18.58 -11.24
CA ALA A 53 -5.94 -17.18 -10.90
C ALA A 53 -5.67 -17.02 -9.40
N LYS A 54 -4.67 -16.21 -9.04
CA LYS A 54 -4.33 -15.93 -7.65
C LYS A 54 -5.48 -15.19 -6.96
N MET A 55 -5.64 -15.42 -5.66
CA MET A 55 -6.59 -14.67 -4.85
C MET A 55 -6.15 -13.20 -4.77
N VAL A 56 -7.04 -12.26 -5.05
CA VAL A 56 -6.70 -10.82 -5.02
C VAL A 56 -6.94 -10.28 -3.61
N VAL A 57 -5.88 -9.78 -2.97
CA VAL A 57 -5.90 -9.31 -1.56
C VAL A 57 -5.46 -7.85 -1.49
N ALA A 58 -6.30 -7.03 -0.86
CA ALA A 58 -6.02 -5.64 -0.49
C ALA A 58 -5.48 -5.56 0.94
N VAL A 59 -4.44 -4.76 1.15
CA VAL A 59 -3.76 -4.64 2.46
C VAL A 59 -3.64 -3.17 2.86
N ASP A 60 -4.09 -2.81 4.07
CA ASP A 60 -3.88 -1.47 4.63
C ASP A 60 -2.42 -1.25 5.08
N VAL A 61 -2.04 0.01 5.29
CA VAL A 61 -0.70 0.40 5.75
C VAL A 61 -0.67 0.63 7.25
N ASP A 62 -1.41 1.61 7.75
CA ASP A 62 -1.29 2.07 9.14
C ASP A 62 -1.88 1.02 10.10
N GLU A 63 -1.12 0.64 11.13
CA GLU A 63 -1.46 -0.41 12.10
C GLU A 63 -1.78 -1.80 11.48
N VAL A 64 -1.38 -2.04 10.22
CA VAL A 64 -1.42 -3.35 9.55
C VAL A 64 -0.04 -3.74 9.01
N LEU A 65 0.53 -2.89 8.16
CA LEU A 65 1.91 -3.04 7.69
C LEU A 65 2.89 -2.25 8.56
N GLY A 66 2.55 -1.03 8.97
CA GLY A 66 3.45 -0.14 9.70
C GLY A 66 2.82 0.41 10.97
N SER A 67 3.59 0.44 12.07
CA SER A 67 3.16 1.01 13.34
C SER A 67 3.22 2.54 13.32
N PHE A 68 2.23 3.15 12.68
CA PHE A 68 2.08 4.59 12.56
C PHE A 68 1.84 5.25 13.92
N LEU A 69 0.98 4.65 14.74
CA LEU A 69 0.53 5.24 15.99
C LEU A 69 1.65 5.29 17.04
N ALA A 70 2.53 4.30 17.05
CA ALA A 70 3.72 4.31 17.89
C ALA A 70 4.66 5.48 17.55
N ALA A 71 4.91 5.70 16.26
CA ALA A 71 5.75 6.81 15.78
C ALA A 71 5.11 8.17 16.09
N LEU A 72 3.80 8.31 15.88
CA LEU A 72 3.05 9.52 16.18
C LEU A 72 3.05 9.82 17.69
N ASN A 73 2.77 8.82 18.54
CA ASN A 73 2.82 8.98 20.00
C ASN A 73 4.21 9.43 20.47
N LYS A 74 5.27 8.86 19.89
CA LYS A 74 6.65 9.27 20.21
C LYS A 74 6.89 10.75 19.85
N PHE A 75 6.49 11.18 18.66
CA PHE A 75 6.58 12.59 18.26
C PHE A 75 5.81 13.52 19.22
N ILE A 76 4.57 13.14 19.55
CA ILE A 76 3.70 13.93 20.42
C ILE A 76 4.28 14.04 21.85
N ALA A 77 4.82 12.95 22.38
CA ALA A 77 5.50 12.93 23.67
C ALA A 77 6.76 13.80 23.67
N ASP A 78 7.63 13.64 22.67
CA ASP A 78 8.91 14.36 22.62
C ASP A 78 8.71 15.87 22.41
N ARG A 79 7.70 16.29 21.61
CA ARG A 79 7.52 17.70 21.22
C ARG A 79 6.53 18.48 22.10
N TYR A 80 5.52 17.82 22.67
CA TYR A 80 4.49 18.47 23.48
C TYR A 80 4.41 17.93 24.92
N SER A 81 5.23 16.93 25.26
CA SER A 81 5.20 16.26 26.58
C SER A 81 3.86 15.58 26.88
N TRP A 82 3.13 15.20 25.82
CA TRP A 82 1.86 14.46 25.94
C TRP A 82 2.15 12.98 25.73
N ASN A 83 2.12 12.22 26.81
CA ASN A 83 2.40 10.79 26.76
C ASN A 83 1.10 10.04 26.52
N HIS A 84 1.04 9.36 25.38
CA HIS A 84 -0.08 8.50 24.99
C HIS A 84 0.42 7.10 24.62
N SER A 85 -0.43 6.12 24.90
CA SER A 85 -0.25 4.72 24.57
C SER A 85 -1.35 4.25 23.61
N VAL A 86 -1.08 3.19 22.84
CA VAL A 86 -2.06 2.59 21.92
C VAL A 86 -3.37 2.23 22.62
N SER A 87 -3.30 1.78 23.88
CA SER A 87 -4.47 1.41 24.69
C SER A 87 -5.47 2.55 24.97
N GLU A 88 -5.08 3.81 24.78
CA GLU A 88 -5.97 4.96 24.95
C GLU A 88 -6.88 5.21 23.74
N TYR A 89 -6.53 4.68 22.57
CA TYR A 89 -7.22 4.96 21.33
C TYR A 89 -8.46 4.06 21.20
N HIS A 90 -9.54 4.41 21.88
CA HIS A 90 -10.83 3.72 21.69
C HIS A 90 -11.56 4.17 20.40
N VAL A 91 -11.04 5.20 19.72
CA VAL A 91 -11.52 5.74 18.44
C VAL A 91 -10.34 6.33 17.65
N TYR A 92 -10.38 6.29 16.32
CA TYR A 92 -9.36 6.90 15.45
C TYR A 92 -9.32 8.42 15.47
N GLU A 93 -10.35 9.07 16.02
CA GLU A 93 -10.44 10.52 16.09
C GLU A 93 -9.49 11.08 17.16
N PHE A 94 -8.22 11.31 16.79
CA PHE A 94 -7.14 11.69 17.70
C PHE A 94 -7.44 12.91 18.59
N PHE A 95 -8.25 13.86 18.11
CA PHE A 95 -8.65 15.03 18.90
C PHE A 95 -9.42 14.66 20.19
N LYS A 96 -10.14 13.52 20.18
CA LYS A 96 -10.84 13.00 21.37
C LYS A 96 -9.86 12.46 22.40
N ILE A 97 -8.74 11.88 21.94
CA ILE A 97 -7.72 11.28 22.81
C ILE A 97 -6.79 12.36 23.36
N TRP A 98 -6.35 13.29 22.51
CA TRP A 98 -5.47 14.40 22.89
C TRP A 98 -6.20 15.55 23.59
N ASN A 99 -7.52 15.43 23.80
CA ASN A 99 -8.38 16.44 24.41
C ASN A 99 -8.16 17.85 23.81
N CYS A 100 -8.14 17.93 22.48
CA CYS A 100 -7.93 19.17 21.74
C CYS A 100 -8.98 19.34 20.63
N SER A 101 -8.94 20.46 19.90
CA SER A 101 -9.85 20.66 18.77
C SER A 101 -9.48 19.77 17.58
N ARG A 102 -10.44 19.49 16.69
CA ARG A 102 -10.19 18.71 15.46
C ARG A 102 -9.14 19.38 14.58
N GLU A 103 -9.17 20.70 14.48
CA GLU A 103 -8.21 21.51 13.73
C GLU A 103 -6.81 21.40 14.33
N ARG A 104 -6.71 21.40 15.67
CA ARG A 104 -5.43 21.21 16.36
C ARG A 104 -4.88 19.81 16.12
N ALA A 105 -5.69 18.77 16.22
CA ALA A 105 -5.24 17.41 15.95
C ALA A 105 -4.78 17.25 14.50
N ASN A 106 -5.54 17.78 13.53
CA ASN A 106 -5.14 17.78 12.13
C ASN A 106 -3.80 18.50 11.94
N PHE A 107 -3.63 19.69 12.52
CA PHE A 107 -2.36 20.42 12.46
C PHE A 107 -1.20 19.58 13.00
N LEU A 108 -1.37 18.90 14.15
CA LEU A 108 -0.33 18.06 14.75
C LEU A 108 0.04 16.86 13.87
N VAL A 109 -0.94 16.21 13.23
CA VAL A 109 -0.70 15.10 12.29
C VAL A 109 0.04 15.59 11.04
N HIS A 110 -0.35 16.75 10.49
CA HIS A 110 0.36 17.34 9.35
C HIS A 110 1.77 17.79 9.72
N GLU A 111 1.98 18.30 10.93
CA GLU A 111 3.31 18.62 11.44
C GLU A 111 4.16 17.35 11.54
N PHE A 112 3.62 16.27 12.10
CA PHE A 112 4.29 14.96 12.19
C PHE A 112 4.79 14.46 10.82
N PHE A 113 3.99 14.59 9.76
CA PHE A 113 4.38 14.20 8.39
C PHE A 113 5.65 14.88 7.88
N THR A 114 6.00 16.06 8.41
CA THR A 114 7.21 16.81 8.03
C THR A 114 8.45 16.44 8.85
N THR A 115 8.34 15.49 9.78
CA THR A 115 9.42 15.16 10.73
C THR A 115 10.07 13.80 10.46
N HIS A 116 11.27 13.61 11.01
CA HIS A 116 11.99 12.34 10.97
C HIS A 116 11.21 11.19 11.64
N TYR A 117 10.31 11.48 12.58
CA TYR A 117 9.47 10.45 13.21
C TYR A 117 8.55 9.77 12.19
N PHE A 118 8.02 10.53 11.22
CA PHE A 118 7.23 9.95 10.13
C PHE A 118 8.12 9.28 9.07
N GLN A 119 9.23 9.92 8.70
CA GLN A 119 10.13 9.44 7.64
C GLN A 119 10.81 8.12 8.02
N ASP A 120 11.29 7.99 9.25
CA ASP A 120 12.12 6.87 9.70
C ASP A 120 11.54 6.09 10.88
N GLY A 121 10.59 6.66 11.62
CA GLY A 121 10.09 6.10 12.88
C GLY A 121 8.94 5.10 12.72
N ILE A 122 8.32 5.00 11.54
CA ILE A 122 7.29 3.98 11.27
C ILE A 122 7.98 2.66 10.96
N HIS A 123 7.90 1.72 11.89
CA HIS A 123 8.47 0.39 11.74
C HIS A 123 7.42 -0.62 11.25
N PRO A 124 7.82 -1.62 10.44
CA PRO A 124 6.93 -2.70 10.06
C PRO A 124 6.34 -3.44 11.25
N ILE A 125 5.07 -3.85 11.15
CA ILE A 125 4.46 -4.78 12.08
C ILE A 125 5.18 -6.14 11.99
N PRO A 126 5.55 -6.78 13.11
CA PRO A 126 6.23 -8.07 13.11
C PRO A 126 5.49 -9.15 12.30
N GLY A 127 6.26 -9.94 11.54
CA GLY A 127 5.74 -11.03 10.70
C GLY A 127 5.16 -10.60 9.35
N ALA A 128 4.86 -9.31 9.14
CA ALA A 128 4.18 -8.82 7.93
C ALA A 128 4.88 -9.19 6.63
N ARG A 129 6.18 -8.91 6.55
CA ARG A 129 6.96 -9.14 5.33
C ARG A 129 7.06 -10.62 4.99
N ASP A 130 7.33 -11.46 5.99
CA ASP A 130 7.54 -12.90 5.79
C ASP A 130 6.23 -13.58 5.36
N ALA A 131 5.11 -13.25 6.02
CA ALA A 131 3.80 -13.74 5.65
C ALA A 131 3.41 -13.33 4.22
N LEU A 132 3.56 -12.05 3.87
CA LEU A 132 3.25 -11.56 2.51
C LEU A 132 4.16 -12.19 1.44
N GLN A 133 5.43 -12.44 1.77
CA GLN A 133 6.35 -13.13 0.88
C GLN A 133 5.87 -14.57 0.60
N THR A 134 5.44 -15.31 1.62
CA THR A 134 4.84 -16.65 1.45
C THR A 134 3.55 -16.58 0.63
N LEU A 135 2.65 -15.67 0.98
CA LEU A 135 1.36 -15.48 0.34
C LEU A 135 1.48 -15.03 -1.12
N SER A 136 2.56 -14.34 -1.52
CA SER A 136 2.76 -13.85 -2.89
C SER A 136 2.72 -14.95 -3.96
N SER A 137 2.95 -16.21 -3.59
CA SER A 137 2.82 -17.35 -4.52
C SER A 137 1.36 -17.70 -4.84
N PHE A 138 0.44 -17.37 -3.93
CA PHE A 138 -0.97 -17.76 -3.96
C PHE A 138 -1.92 -16.56 -4.15
N CYS A 139 -1.46 -15.37 -3.79
CA CYS A 139 -2.21 -14.13 -3.77
C CYS A 139 -1.57 -13.08 -4.67
N SER A 140 -2.41 -12.29 -5.34
CA SER A 140 -2.05 -11.01 -5.95
C SER A 140 -2.30 -9.91 -4.91
N LEU A 141 -1.23 -9.28 -4.46
CA LEU A 141 -1.26 -8.35 -3.32
C LEU A 141 -1.28 -6.90 -3.82
N SER A 142 -2.15 -6.07 -3.28
CA SER A 142 -2.17 -4.63 -3.53
C SER A 142 -2.38 -3.85 -2.24
N VAL A 143 -1.72 -2.70 -2.12
CA VAL A 143 -1.93 -1.80 -0.97
C VAL A 143 -3.16 -0.94 -1.22
N VAL A 144 -4.03 -0.82 -0.21
CA VAL A 144 -5.16 0.13 -0.21
C VAL A 144 -5.18 0.89 1.11
N THR A 145 -4.76 2.16 1.07
CA THR A 145 -4.60 3.00 2.27
C THR A 145 -5.47 4.25 2.22
N SER A 146 -5.94 4.69 3.38
CA SER A 146 -6.68 5.94 3.55
C SER A 146 -5.78 7.18 3.66
N ARG A 147 -4.45 7.00 3.62
CA ARG A 147 -3.46 8.10 3.66
C ARG A 147 -3.74 9.17 2.59
N GLN A 148 -3.36 10.40 2.92
CA GLN A 148 -3.55 11.58 2.09
C GLN A 148 -2.50 11.67 0.97
N ASP A 149 -2.87 12.30 -0.15
CA ASP A 149 -1.98 12.45 -1.31
C ASP A 149 -0.70 13.25 -0.98
N VAL A 150 -0.76 14.15 0.00
CA VAL A 150 0.41 14.95 0.44
C VAL A 150 1.57 14.09 0.99
N ILE A 151 1.28 12.87 1.45
CA ILE A 151 2.29 11.90 1.95
C ILE A 151 2.46 10.70 1.02
N LYS A 152 1.97 10.79 -0.21
CA LYS A 152 2.03 9.70 -1.20
C LYS A 152 3.47 9.25 -1.48
N ASN A 153 4.37 10.17 -1.82
CA ASN A 153 5.75 9.83 -2.16
C ASN A 153 6.48 9.15 -0.99
N HIS A 154 6.34 9.68 0.22
CA HIS A 154 6.91 9.06 1.43
C HIS A 154 6.35 7.65 1.67
N THR A 155 5.05 7.44 1.43
CA THR A 155 4.43 6.12 1.56
C THR A 155 4.98 5.14 0.51
N LEU A 156 5.16 5.56 -0.73
CA LEU A 156 5.75 4.74 -1.79
C LEU A 156 7.20 4.34 -1.46
N GLU A 157 8.01 5.29 -1.01
CA GLU A 157 9.39 5.05 -0.58
C GLU A 157 9.46 4.09 0.61
N TRP A 158 8.55 4.24 1.58
CA TRP A 158 8.48 3.35 2.74
C TRP A 158 8.08 1.92 2.34
N ILE A 159 7.10 1.76 1.44
CA ILE A 159 6.70 0.45 0.93
C ILE A 159 7.85 -0.22 0.16
N GLU A 160 8.56 0.52 -0.70
CA GLU A 160 9.70 -0.02 -1.44
C GLU A 160 10.85 -0.43 -0.49
N LYS A 161 11.08 0.33 0.58
CA LYS A 161 12.11 0.02 1.58
C LYS A 161 11.83 -1.27 2.35
N TYR A 162 10.58 -1.52 2.74
CA TYR A 162 10.24 -2.62 3.66
C TYR A 162 9.58 -3.83 2.98
N TYR A 163 8.93 -3.63 1.84
CA TYR A 163 8.17 -4.64 1.09
C TYR A 163 8.54 -4.65 -0.41
N PRO A 164 9.84 -4.65 -0.78
CA PRO A 164 10.27 -4.50 -2.16
C PRO A 164 9.70 -5.62 -3.04
N GLY A 165 9.01 -5.23 -4.11
CA GLY A 165 8.47 -6.15 -5.11
C GLY A 165 7.31 -7.05 -4.66
N LEU A 166 6.73 -6.83 -3.47
CA LEU A 166 5.62 -7.65 -2.96
C LEU A 166 4.24 -7.23 -3.48
N PHE A 167 4.05 -5.93 -3.78
CA PHE A 167 2.75 -5.38 -4.17
C PHE A 167 2.70 -5.05 -5.65
N GLU A 168 1.62 -5.45 -6.32
CA GLU A 168 1.36 -5.15 -7.73
C GLU A 168 0.97 -3.69 -7.93
N GLN A 169 0.16 -3.16 -7.01
CA GLN A 169 -0.38 -1.80 -7.07
C GLN A 169 -0.50 -1.19 -5.67
N ILE A 170 -0.48 0.14 -5.61
CA ILE A 170 -0.65 0.93 -4.39
C ILE A 170 -1.73 1.99 -4.65
N HIS A 171 -2.83 1.90 -3.91
CA HIS A 171 -4.00 2.77 -4.06
C HIS A 171 -4.21 3.64 -2.82
N PHE A 172 -4.53 4.92 -3.05
CA PHE A 172 -4.77 5.92 -2.01
C PHE A 172 -6.24 6.33 -2.02
N GLY A 173 -6.90 6.27 -0.86
CA GLY A 173 -8.25 6.75 -0.63
C GLY A 173 -8.34 8.24 -0.32
N ASN A 174 -7.22 8.86 0.10
CA ASN A 174 -7.14 10.30 0.39
C ASN A 174 -8.17 10.76 1.45
N HIS A 175 -8.41 9.97 2.48
CA HIS A 175 -9.36 10.33 3.54
C HIS A 175 -8.76 11.42 4.44
N PHE A 176 -9.62 12.31 4.95
CA PHE A 176 -9.25 13.44 5.82
C PHE A 176 -8.28 14.45 5.20
N ALA A 177 -8.07 14.41 3.88
CA ALA A 177 -7.22 15.37 3.18
C ALA A 177 -7.83 16.78 3.13
N LEU A 178 -6.96 17.79 3.11
CA LEU A 178 -7.35 19.19 2.95
C LEU A 178 -7.81 19.50 1.52
N GLU A 179 -7.34 18.72 0.54
CA GLU A 179 -7.62 18.88 -0.89
C GLU A 179 -7.76 17.50 -1.56
N GLY A 180 -8.44 17.46 -2.72
CA GLY A 180 -8.67 16.24 -3.50
C GLY A 180 -9.96 15.50 -3.16
N GLN A 181 -10.29 14.49 -3.97
CA GLN A 181 -11.48 13.65 -3.74
C GLN A 181 -11.11 12.47 -2.84
N SER A 182 -11.91 12.27 -1.80
CA SER A 182 -11.86 11.08 -0.94
C SER A 182 -12.59 9.93 -1.64
N ARG A 183 -11.97 8.75 -1.69
CA ARG A 183 -12.54 7.54 -2.30
C ARG A 183 -12.65 6.42 -1.27
N PRO A 184 -13.85 5.85 -1.02
CA PRO A 184 -14.03 4.76 -0.08
C PRO A 184 -13.18 3.55 -0.43
N LYS A 185 -12.67 2.83 0.59
CA LYS A 185 -11.85 1.63 0.36
C LYS A 185 -12.61 0.56 -0.38
N SER A 186 -13.91 0.41 -0.13
CA SER A 186 -14.71 -0.61 -0.82
C SER A 186 -14.83 -0.34 -2.33
N GLU A 187 -14.93 0.93 -2.73
CA GLU A 187 -14.91 1.33 -4.14
C GLU A 187 -13.57 1.01 -4.80
N ILE A 188 -12.46 1.34 -4.13
CA ILE A 188 -11.11 1.05 -4.61
C ILE A 188 -10.91 -0.45 -4.77
N CYS A 189 -11.21 -1.23 -3.73
CA CYS A 189 -11.09 -2.69 -3.74
C CYS A 189 -11.91 -3.34 -4.86
N ARG A 190 -13.16 -2.89 -5.05
CA ARG A 190 -14.02 -3.37 -6.13
C ARG A 190 -13.43 -3.09 -7.52
N SER A 191 -12.77 -1.94 -7.70
CA SER A 191 -12.27 -1.50 -9.01
C SER A 191 -11.22 -2.44 -9.64
N PHE A 192 -10.50 -3.21 -8.81
CA PHE A 192 -9.53 -4.21 -9.28
C PHE A 192 -9.89 -5.65 -8.88
N GLY A 193 -11.12 -5.87 -8.38
CA GLY A 193 -11.62 -7.20 -8.05
C GLY A 193 -11.00 -7.83 -6.82
N ALA A 194 -10.64 -7.04 -5.80
CA ALA A 194 -10.20 -7.56 -4.52
C ALA A 194 -11.27 -8.48 -3.90
N GLN A 195 -10.82 -9.64 -3.41
CA GLN A 195 -11.66 -10.65 -2.78
C GLN A 195 -11.55 -10.61 -1.25
N VAL A 196 -10.41 -10.11 -0.74
CA VAL A 196 -10.12 -9.96 0.68
C VAL A 196 -9.53 -8.57 0.94
N LEU A 197 -9.93 -7.95 2.04
CA LEU A 197 -9.24 -6.80 2.65
C LEU A 197 -8.63 -7.20 4.00
N ILE A 198 -7.40 -6.75 4.26
CA ILE A 198 -6.76 -6.79 5.58
C ILE A 198 -6.67 -5.34 6.08
N ASP A 199 -7.37 -5.03 7.16
CA ASP A 199 -7.54 -3.66 7.66
C ASP A 199 -7.81 -3.70 9.16
N ASP A 200 -7.29 -2.75 9.92
CA ASP A 200 -7.49 -2.67 11.38
C ASP A 200 -8.75 -1.85 11.74
N ASN A 201 -9.40 -1.18 10.78
CA ASN A 201 -10.51 -0.29 11.04
C ASN A 201 -11.87 -0.99 10.88
N PRO A 202 -12.67 -1.15 11.95
CA PRO A 202 -13.97 -1.83 11.85
C PRO A 202 -14.96 -1.15 10.91
N ARG A 203 -14.82 0.16 10.67
CA ARG A 203 -15.67 0.87 9.71
C ARG A 203 -15.37 0.43 8.28
N TYR A 204 -14.10 0.35 7.88
CA TYR A 204 -13.72 -0.13 6.56
C TYR A 204 -14.01 -1.61 6.41
N ALA A 205 -13.81 -2.39 7.49
CA ALA A 205 -14.18 -3.79 7.50
C ALA A 205 -15.67 -3.99 7.21
N LEU A 206 -16.56 -3.28 7.92
CA LEU A 206 -18.00 -3.38 7.69
C LEU A 206 -18.41 -2.86 6.31
N GLU A 207 -17.84 -1.73 5.87
CA GLU A 207 -18.08 -1.15 4.53
C GLU A 207 -17.76 -2.15 3.41
N CYS A 208 -16.58 -2.77 3.47
CA CYS A 208 -16.13 -3.74 2.49
C CYS A 208 -16.89 -5.07 2.56
N ALA A 209 -17.23 -5.51 3.77
CA ALA A 209 -17.97 -6.74 3.97
C ALA A 209 -19.41 -6.65 3.47
N ASN A 210 -20.07 -5.50 3.64
CA ASN A 210 -21.39 -5.22 3.03
C ASN A 210 -21.36 -5.25 1.50
N ASP A 211 -20.20 -4.99 0.91
CA ASP A 211 -19.96 -5.08 -0.54
C ASP A 211 -19.60 -6.52 -1.00
N GLY A 212 -19.68 -7.50 -0.10
CA GLY A 212 -19.46 -8.92 -0.39
C GLY A 212 -18.00 -9.37 -0.35
N MET A 213 -17.08 -8.50 0.11
CA MET A 213 -15.67 -8.83 0.25
C MET A 213 -15.40 -9.50 1.61
N ARG A 214 -14.51 -10.49 1.67
CA ARG A 214 -14.03 -11.00 2.96
C ARG A 214 -13.11 -9.98 3.61
N VAL A 215 -13.15 -9.87 4.92
CA VAL A 215 -12.26 -8.97 5.66
C VAL A 215 -11.57 -9.72 6.79
N LEU A 216 -10.26 -9.57 6.85
CA LEU A 216 -9.46 -9.90 8.02
C LEU A 216 -9.29 -8.61 8.84
N LEU A 217 -10.08 -8.47 9.91
CA LEU A 217 -10.00 -7.35 10.84
C LEU A 217 -8.75 -7.54 11.71
N PHE A 218 -7.71 -6.75 11.44
CA PHE A 218 -6.39 -6.93 12.04
C PHE A 218 -6.33 -6.22 13.41
N ASP A 219 -6.07 -6.98 14.46
CA ASP A 219 -6.07 -6.53 15.86
C ASP A 219 -4.79 -7.00 16.53
N TYR A 220 -3.68 -6.33 16.21
CA TYR A 220 -2.33 -6.80 16.51
C TYR A 220 -2.16 -7.09 18.00
N ASP A 221 -1.80 -8.33 18.35
CA ASP A 221 -1.67 -8.84 19.72
C ASP A 221 -2.89 -8.52 20.61
N ASN A 222 -4.08 -8.44 20.01
CA ASN A 222 -5.33 -8.03 20.67
C ASN A 222 -5.25 -6.63 21.32
N SER A 223 -4.31 -5.79 20.86
CA SER A 223 -3.94 -4.53 21.52
C SER A 223 -4.69 -3.31 21.02
N TYR A 224 -5.47 -3.42 19.93
CA TYR A 224 -6.15 -2.28 19.30
C TYR A 224 -7.55 -2.08 19.90
N PRO A 225 -7.76 -1.06 20.76
CA PRO A 225 -9.04 -0.89 21.45
C PRO A 225 -10.16 -0.49 20.49
N TRP A 226 -9.81 0.22 19.41
CA TRP A 226 -10.76 0.61 18.36
C TRP A 226 -11.34 -0.59 17.60
N CYS A 227 -10.69 -1.78 17.64
CA CYS A 227 -11.18 -3.00 17.01
C CYS A 227 -12.31 -3.71 17.80
N LYS A 228 -12.59 -3.30 19.05
CA LYS A 228 -13.50 -4.01 19.97
C LYS A 228 -14.97 -3.58 19.79
N THR A 229 -15.44 -3.55 18.54
CA THR A 229 -16.80 -3.08 18.20
C THR A 229 -17.82 -4.20 18.05
N GLY A 230 -17.38 -5.46 17.98
CA GLY A 230 -18.25 -6.63 17.70
C GLY A 230 -18.64 -6.78 16.23
N VAL A 231 -17.96 -6.08 15.30
CA VAL A 231 -18.23 -6.19 13.86
C VAL A 231 -17.94 -7.62 13.35
N ASP A 232 -16.91 -8.27 13.88
CA ASP A 232 -16.57 -9.67 13.58
C ASP A 232 -17.61 -10.68 14.06
N GLU A 233 -18.38 -10.35 15.11
CA GLU A 233 -19.47 -11.21 15.60
C GLU A 233 -20.77 -10.98 14.81
N SER A 234 -20.96 -9.79 14.27
CA SER A 234 -22.20 -9.36 13.61
C SER A 234 -22.21 -9.54 12.09
N HIS A 235 -21.05 -9.64 11.44
CA HIS A 235 -20.96 -9.79 9.99
C HIS A 235 -20.18 -11.05 9.57
N PRO A 236 -20.79 -12.00 8.83
CA PRO A 236 -20.19 -13.33 8.56
C PRO A 236 -18.95 -13.30 7.66
N LEU A 237 -18.72 -12.20 6.93
CA LEU A 237 -17.54 -12.00 6.10
C LEU A 237 -16.38 -11.31 6.82
N VAL A 238 -16.54 -10.92 8.09
CA VAL A 238 -15.47 -10.31 8.88
C VAL A 238 -14.91 -11.35 9.83
N THR A 239 -13.61 -11.58 9.78
CA THR A 239 -12.88 -12.46 10.71
C THR A 239 -11.80 -11.64 11.39
N LYS A 240 -11.79 -11.61 12.72
CA LYS A 240 -10.71 -10.96 13.48
C LYS A 240 -9.46 -11.85 13.48
N VAL A 241 -8.30 -11.23 13.31
CA VAL A 241 -6.98 -11.87 13.36
C VAL A 241 -6.01 -11.01 14.18
N HIS A 242 -5.06 -11.63 14.87
CA HIS A 242 -4.25 -10.94 15.88
C HIS A 242 -2.78 -10.76 15.49
N ASN A 243 -2.34 -11.39 14.41
CA ASN A 243 -0.98 -11.27 13.90
C ASN A 243 -0.94 -11.77 12.45
N TRP A 244 0.24 -11.67 11.84
CA TRP A 244 0.44 -12.07 10.45
C TRP A 244 0.49 -13.59 10.22
N GLU A 245 0.72 -14.39 11.26
CA GLU A 245 0.61 -15.85 11.20
C GLU A 245 -0.86 -16.26 11.00
N GLU A 246 -1.78 -15.71 11.79
CA GLU A 246 -3.22 -15.95 11.63
C GLU A 246 -3.75 -15.45 10.26
N VAL A 247 -3.21 -14.34 9.75
CA VAL A 247 -3.51 -13.86 8.38
C VAL A 247 -3.12 -14.89 7.34
N GLU A 248 -1.89 -15.39 7.42
CA GLU A 248 -1.35 -16.39 6.49
C GLU A 248 -2.19 -17.67 6.52
N GLU A 249 -2.46 -18.21 7.71
CA GLU A 249 -3.30 -19.41 7.88
C GLU A 249 -4.69 -19.23 7.26
N LYS A 250 -5.34 -18.09 7.50
CA LYS A 250 -6.68 -17.82 6.96
C LYS A 250 -6.67 -17.74 5.44
N LEU A 251 -5.74 -17.00 4.85
CA LEU A 251 -5.66 -16.88 3.41
C LEU A 251 -5.33 -18.23 2.74
N LEU A 252 -4.38 -18.99 3.29
CA LEU A 252 -4.05 -20.32 2.77
C LEU A 252 -5.25 -21.29 2.84
N SER A 253 -6.04 -21.23 3.91
CA SER A 253 -7.27 -22.05 4.03
C SER A 253 -8.33 -21.75 2.97
N TRP A 254 -8.26 -20.58 2.33
CA TRP A 254 -9.19 -20.18 1.27
C TRP A 254 -8.66 -20.45 -0.14
N VAL A 255 -7.34 -20.60 -0.30
CA VAL A 255 -6.70 -20.86 -1.59
C VAL A 255 -6.46 -22.36 -1.82
N VAL A 256 -6.18 -23.12 -0.75
CA VAL A 256 -5.92 -24.56 -0.86
C VAL A 256 -7.23 -25.32 -0.69
N PRO A 257 -7.70 -26.11 -1.68
CA PRO A 257 -8.85 -26.99 -1.51
C PRO A 257 -8.57 -27.99 -0.39
N GLU A 258 -9.54 -28.25 0.49
CA GLU A 258 -9.48 -29.39 1.40
C GLU A 258 -9.22 -30.66 0.57
N SER A 259 -8.16 -31.38 0.91
CA SER A 259 -7.71 -32.59 0.22
C SER A 259 -8.60 -33.79 0.53
#